data_AF-A0A0J8B175-F1
#
_entry.id   AF-A0A0J8B175-F1
#
_cell.length_a   1.000
_cell.length_b   1.000
_cell.length_c   1.000
_cell.angle_alpha   90.00
_cell.angle_beta   90.00
_cell.angle_gamma   90.00
#
_symmetry.space_group_name_H-M   'P 1'
#
loop_
_entity.id
_entity.type
_entity.pdbx_description
1 polymer ?
#
loop_
_entity_poly.entity_id
_entity_poly.type
_entity_poly.pdbx_seq_one_letter_code
_entity_poly.pdbx_strand_id
1 'polypeptide(L)'
;MTAIIALLSEYVVGTIEAASDSWGVSVSFISIILLPIVGNAAEHAGAVIFAFKNKLDISLGVALGSATQISMFVVPLCVIVAWIMGIKMDLDFNMIETVCLALSIIVTAFTLQDGTSHYMKGLVLLLCYFVIGACFLVLRTPLNQPPNILNVANTSVNNQILRLKH
;
A
#
# COMPACT_ATOMS: atom_id res chain seq x y z
N MET A 1 9.01 -2.53 26.80
CA MET A 1 9.08 -2.76 25.35
C MET A 1 8.06 -1.90 24.59
N THR A 2 6.77 -1.95 24.93
CA THR A 2 5.71 -1.15 24.27
C THR A 2 5.95 0.36 24.32
N ALA A 3 6.37 0.91 25.46
CA ALA A 3 6.70 2.34 25.56
C ALA A 3 7.84 2.78 24.63
N ILE A 4 8.85 1.92 24.44
CA ILE A 4 9.96 2.17 23.52
C ILE A 4 9.46 2.13 22.07
N ILE A 5 8.60 1.16 21.74
CA ILE A 5 7.99 1.05 20.40
C ILE A 5 7.11 2.27 20.10
N ALA A 6 6.34 2.76 21.07
CA ALA A 6 5.52 3.96 20.91
C ALA A 6 6.37 5.20 20.62
N LEU A 7 7.44 5.40 21.39
CA LEU A 7 8.39 6.49 21.16
C LEU A 7 9.06 6.37 19.79
N LEU A 8 9.51 5.18 19.41
CA LEU A 8 10.14 4.95 18.11
C LEU A 8 9.14 5.13 16.96
N SER A 9 7.87 4.75 17.15
CA SER A 9 6.80 4.95 16.17
C SER A 9 6.54 6.43 15.92
N GLU A 10 6.59 7.27 16.96
CA GLU A 10 6.45 8.72 16.80
C GLU A 10 7.59 9.31 15.95
N TYR A 11 8.84 8.90 16.20
CA TYR A 11 9.98 9.28 15.37
C TYR A 11 9.87 8.77 13.93
N VAL A 12 9.43 7.52 13.73
CA VAL A 12 9.26 6.96 12.39
C VAL A 12 8.20 7.74 11.63
N VAL A 13 7.01 7.94 12.20
CA VAL A 13 5.92 8.69 11.54
C VAL A 13 6.35 10.12 11.22
N GLY A 14 7.04 10.80 12.14
CA GLY A 14 7.55 12.16 11.92
C GLY A 14 8.63 12.27 10.84
N THR A 15 9.27 11.17 10.45
CA THR A 15 10.33 11.17 9.42
C THR A 15 9.86 10.70 8.04
N ILE A 16 8.62 10.19 7.90
CA ILE A 16 8.10 9.67 6.63
C ILE A 16 8.11 10.75 5.53
N GLU A 17 7.63 11.96 5.84
CA GLU A 17 7.54 13.05 4.86
C GLU A 17 8.92 13.53 4.42
N ALA A 18 9.83 13.76 5.38
CA ALA A 18 11.22 14.11 5.09
C ALA A 18 11.97 13.02 4.30
N ALA A 19 11.70 11.74 4.59
CA ALA A 19 12.27 10.62 3.85
C ALA A 19 11.73 10.55 2.42
N SER A 20 10.43 10.79 2.23
CA SER A 20 9.78 10.86 0.91
C SER A 20 10.44 11.93 0.03
N ASP A 21 10.66 13.13 0.58
CA ASP A 21 11.27 14.24 -0.14
C ASP A 21 12.75 13.99 -0.46
N SER A 22 13.51 13.46 0.51
CA SER A 22 14.94 13.19 0.37
C SER A 22 15.24 12.06 -0.62
N TRP A 23 14.49 10.96 -0.56
CA TRP A 23 14.71 9.79 -1.40
C TRP A 23 14.02 9.89 -2.75
N GLY A 24 13.13 10.87 -2.92
CA GLY A 24 12.32 10.94 -4.11
C GLY A 24 11.48 9.67 -4.29
N VAL A 25 10.74 9.27 -3.26
CA VAL A 25 9.71 8.22 -3.35
C VAL A 25 8.36 8.80 -2.92
N SER A 26 7.26 8.05 -3.06
CA SER A 26 5.95 8.52 -2.60
C SER A 26 5.75 8.18 -1.11
N VAL A 27 5.03 9.04 -0.38
CA VAL A 27 4.61 8.75 1.01
C VAL A 27 3.81 7.44 1.05
N SER A 28 2.93 7.21 0.08
CA SER A 28 2.19 5.94 -0.05
C SER A 28 3.12 4.73 -0.20
N PHE A 29 4.22 4.83 -0.96
CA PHE A 29 5.20 3.74 -1.07
C PHE A 29 5.87 3.43 0.28
N ILE A 30 6.30 4.47 1.02
CA ILE A 30 6.92 4.28 2.33
C ILE A 30 5.92 3.62 3.31
N SER A 31 4.69 4.12 3.35
CA SER A 31 3.67 3.70 4.31
C SER A 31 3.04 2.33 3.99
N ILE A 32 2.84 1.99 2.72
CA ILE A 32 2.13 0.76 2.30
C ILE A 32 3.10 -0.39 2.02
N ILE A 33 4.32 -0.09 1.56
CA ILE A 33 5.31 -1.12 1.21
C ILE A 33 6.37 -1.25 2.29
N LEU A 34 7.13 -0.19 2.60
CA LEU A 34 8.26 -0.29 3.54
C LEU A 34 7.83 -0.56 4.98
N LEU A 35 6.85 0.20 5.47
CA LEU A 35 6.48 0.17 6.88
C LEU A 35 5.95 -1.21 7.31
N PRO A 36 5.07 -1.89 6.55
CA PRO A 36 4.61 -3.23 6.91
C PRO A 36 5.70 -4.31 6.79
N ILE A 37 6.67 -4.16 5.88
CA ILE A 37 7.80 -5.10 5.80
C ILE A 37 8.58 -5.08 7.11
N VAL A 38 8.93 -3.90 7.61
CA VAL A 38 9.70 -3.76 8.85
C VAL A 38 8.86 -4.13 10.07
N GLY A 39 7.61 -3.67 10.13
CA GLY A 39 6.70 -3.92 11.24
C GLY A 39 6.38 -5.41 11.44
N ASN A 40 6.25 -6.15 10.34
CA ASN A 40 5.88 -7.58 10.35
C ASN A 40 7.06 -8.51 10.03
N ALA A 41 8.31 -8.00 10.04
CA ALA A 41 9.50 -8.77 9.66
C ALA A 41 9.68 -10.03 10.51
N ALA A 42 9.46 -9.92 11.82
CA ALA A 42 9.61 -11.04 12.75
C ALA A 42 8.55 -12.13 12.49
N GLU A 43 7.31 -11.75 12.22
CA GLU A 43 6.22 -12.68 11.89
C GLU A 43 6.46 -13.36 10.54
N HIS A 44 6.88 -12.60 9.52
CA HIS A 44 7.24 -13.15 8.21
C HIS A 44 8.43 -14.11 8.32
N ALA A 45 9.48 -13.78 9.07
CA ALA A 45 10.60 -14.67 9.30
C ALA A 45 10.14 -15.99 9.96
N GLY A 46 9.26 -15.89 10.96
CA GLY A 46 8.63 -17.06 11.59
C GLY A 46 7.86 -17.92 10.59
N ALA A 47 7.00 -17.31 9.78
CA ALA A 47 6.22 -17.99 8.74
C ALA A 47 7.13 -18.72 7.74
N VAL A 48 8.19 -18.06 7.26
CA VAL A 48 9.18 -18.66 6.35
C VAL A 48 9.89 -19.85 7.00
N ILE A 49 10.28 -19.75 8.27
CA ILE A 49 10.89 -20.87 9.01
C ILE A 49 9.91 -22.06 9.11
N PHE A 50 8.62 -21.82 9.39
CA PHE A 50 7.63 -22.88 9.42
C PHE A 50 7.37 -23.49 8.04
N ALA A 51 7.40 -22.68 6.98
CA ALA A 51 7.33 -23.17 5.61
C ALA A 51 8.51 -24.10 5.26
N PHE A 52 9.74 -23.75 5.65
CA PHE A 52 10.92 -24.62 5.48
C PHE A 52 10.84 -25.92 6.28
N LYS A 53 10.10 -25.94 7.39
CA LYS A 53 9.82 -27.14 8.17
C LYS A 53 8.66 -27.98 7.62
N ASN A 54 8.23 -27.73 6.37
CA ASN A 54 7.06 -28.36 5.74
C ASN A 54 5.76 -28.19 6.56
N LYS A 55 5.65 -27.11 7.35
CA LYS A 55 4.45 -26.77 8.13
C LYS A 55 3.72 -25.61 7.48
N LEU A 56 3.27 -25.82 6.24
CA LEU A 56 2.63 -24.78 5.43
C LEU A 56 1.32 -24.28 6.03
N ASP A 57 0.52 -25.16 6.65
CA ASP A 57 -0.72 -24.75 7.31
C ASP A 57 -0.47 -23.74 8.45
N ILE A 58 0.62 -23.93 9.19
CA ILE A 58 1.03 -22.98 10.25
C ILE A 58 1.49 -21.66 9.63
N SER A 59 2.30 -21.73 8.56
CA SER A 59 2.75 -20.52 7.86
C SER A 59 1.59 -19.71 7.30
N LEU A 60 0.62 -20.37 6.66
CA LEU A 60 -0.58 -19.72 6.12
C LEU A 60 -1.48 -19.20 7.24
N GLY A 61 -1.61 -19.94 8.35
CA GLY A 61 -2.35 -19.50 9.53
C GLY A 61 -1.78 -18.22 10.15
N VAL A 62 -0.45 -18.11 10.25
CA VAL A 62 0.22 -16.88 10.74
C VAL A 62 -0.05 -15.72 9.78
N ALA A 63 0.15 -15.90 8.48
CA ALA A 63 0.00 -14.83 7.49
C ALA A 63 -1.46 -14.35 7.34
N LEU A 64 -2.40 -15.28 7.11
CA LEU A 64 -3.81 -14.95 6.92
C LEU A 64 -4.48 -14.48 8.21
N GLY A 65 -4.05 -15.01 9.37
CA GLY A 65 -4.52 -14.58 10.68
C GLY A 65 -4.14 -13.13 10.96
N SER A 66 -2.87 -12.76 10.77
CA SER A 66 -2.39 -11.38 10.92
C SER A 66 -3.11 -10.42 9.97
N ALA A 67 -3.24 -10.77 8.68
CA ALA A 67 -3.97 -9.95 7.70
C ALA A 67 -5.45 -9.74 8.07
N THR A 68 -6.13 -10.80 8.52
CA THR A 68 -7.54 -10.74 8.93
C THR A 68 -7.70 -9.92 10.21
N GLN A 69 -6.78 -10.04 11.16
CA GLN A 69 -6.77 -9.23 12.38
C GLN A 69 -6.63 -7.74 12.06
N ILE A 70 -5.69 -7.39 11.17
CA ILE A 70 -5.51 -6.00 10.74
C ILE A 70 -6.80 -5.47 10.09
N SER A 71 -7.38 -6.24 9.16
CA SER A 71 -8.57 -5.82 8.41
C SER A 71 -9.84 -5.71 9.27
N MET A 72 -10.09 -6.68 10.16
CA MET A 72 -11.35 -6.76 10.91
C MET A 72 -11.32 -6.04 12.25
N PHE A 73 -10.13 -5.82 12.82
CA PHE A 73 -9.99 -5.22 14.14
C PHE A 73 -9.20 -3.92 14.12
N VAL A 74 -7.97 -3.94 13.60
CA VAL A 74 -7.07 -2.78 13.70
C VAL A 74 -7.60 -1.59 12.91
N VAL A 75 -7.95 -1.77 11.63
CA VAL A 75 -8.45 -0.68 10.78
C VAL A 75 -9.75 -0.07 11.32
N PRO A 76 -10.81 -0.84 11.66
CA PRO A 76 -12.01 -0.26 12.26
C PRO A 76 -11.76 0.44 13.59
N LEU A 77 -10.89 -0.11 14.43
CA LEU A 77 -10.53 0.52 15.71
C LEU A 77 -9.82 1.86 15.50
N CYS A 78 -8.90 1.95 14.54
CA CYS A 78 -8.23 3.20 14.19
C CYS A 78 -9.22 4.30 13.78
N VAL A 79 -10.24 3.95 12.99
CA VAL A 79 -11.29 4.89 12.54
C VAL A 79 -12.12 5.40 13.72
N ILE A 80 -12.53 4.50 14.62
CA ILE A 80 -13.29 4.88 15.83
C ILE A 80 -12.45 5.79 16.73
N VAL A 81 -11.18 5.47 16.95
CA VAL A 81 -10.26 6.30 17.76
C VAL A 81 -10.08 7.68 17.13
N ALA A 82 -9.90 7.76 15.80
CA ALA A 82 -9.81 9.02 15.09
C ALA A 82 -11.06 9.89 15.28
N TRP A 83 -12.26 9.28 15.20
CA TRP A 83 -13.53 9.99 15.46
C TRP A 83 -13.63 10.52 16.89
N ILE A 84 -13.17 9.76 17.89
CA ILE A 84 -13.13 10.21 19.30
C ILE A 84 -12.18 11.41 19.46
N MET A 85 -11.07 11.44 18.71
CA MET A 85 -10.12 12.55 18.69
C MET A 85 -10.59 13.75 17.83
N GLY A 86 -11.78 13.67 17.22
CA GLY A 86 -12.31 14.72 16.34
C GLY A 86 -11.66 14.78 14.96
N ILE A 87 -10.86 13.77 14.59
CA ILE A 87 -10.22 13.64 13.28
C ILE A 87 -11.16 12.86 12.36
N LYS A 88 -11.53 13.45 11.24
CA LYS A 88 -12.31 12.76 10.20
C LYS A 88 -11.41 11.79 9.45
N MET A 89 -11.42 10.53 9.85
CA MET A 89 -10.80 9.42 9.14
C MET A 89 -11.90 8.56 8.54
N ASP A 90 -11.85 8.36 7.22
CA ASP A 90 -12.77 7.53 6.46
C ASP A 90 -11.98 6.37 5.82
N LEU A 91 -12.67 5.27 5.44
CA LEU A 91 -12.08 4.18 4.65
C LEU A 91 -12.08 4.52 3.15
N ASP A 92 -11.79 5.77 2.81
CA ASP A 92 -11.70 6.25 1.43
C ASP A 92 -10.26 6.11 0.95
N PHE A 93 -9.92 4.92 0.45
CA PHE A 93 -8.61 4.64 -0.13
C PHE A 93 -8.53 5.21 -1.55
N ASN A 94 -7.33 5.57 -1.98
CA ASN A 94 -7.15 6.01 -3.36
C ASN A 94 -7.54 4.87 -4.35
N MET A 95 -7.93 5.23 -5.58
CA MET A 95 -8.36 4.26 -6.59
C MET A 95 -7.30 3.17 -6.82
N ILE A 96 -6.02 3.56 -6.85
CA ILE A 96 -4.92 2.62 -7.08
C ILE A 96 -4.67 1.74 -5.85
N GLU A 97 -4.80 2.28 -4.64
CA GLU A 97 -4.71 1.50 -3.40
C GLU A 97 -5.81 0.45 -3.33
N THR A 98 -7.04 0.84 -3.65
CA THR A 98 -8.21 -0.04 -3.69
C THR A 98 -8.04 -1.15 -4.73
N VAL A 99 -7.62 -0.80 -5.95
CA VAL A 99 -7.41 -1.79 -7.03
C VAL A 99 -6.29 -2.76 -6.70
N CYS A 100 -5.15 -2.27 -6.18
CA CYS A 100 -4.04 -3.12 -5.78
C CYS A 100 -4.43 -4.06 -4.62
N LEU A 101 -5.16 -3.57 -3.62
CA LEU A 101 -5.67 -4.38 -2.51
C LEU A 101 -6.62 -5.47 -3.02
N ALA A 102 -7.59 -5.11 -3.85
CA ALA A 102 -8.53 -6.06 -4.44
C ALA A 102 -7.83 -7.13 -5.28
N LEU A 103 -6.87 -6.72 -6.13
CA LEU A 103 -6.07 -7.63 -6.95
C LEU A 103 -5.25 -8.59 -6.07
N SER A 104 -4.62 -8.09 -5.00
CA SER A 104 -3.86 -8.90 -4.06
C SER A 104 -4.73 -9.97 -3.39
N ILE A 105 -5.93 -9.61 -2.95
CA ILE A 105 -6.89 -10.54 -2.34
C ILE A 105 -7.32 -11.61 -3.36
N ILE A 106 -7.68 -11.21 -4.58
CA ILE A 106 -8.14 -12.11 -5.63
C ILE A 106 -7.03 -13.11 -6.01
N VAL A 107 -5.83 -12.63 -6.29
CA VAL A 107 -4.68 -13.48 -6.66
C VAL A 107 -4.32 -14.44 -5.53
N THR A 108 -4.32 -13.96 -4.29
CA THR A 108 -4.05 -14.80 -3.12
C THR A 108 -5.13 -15.87 -2.94
N ALA A 109 -6.40 -15.50 -3.02
CA ALA A 109 -7.52 -16.43 -2.90
C ALA A 109 -7.45 -17.53 -3.97
N PHE A 110 -7.26 -17.18 -5.24
CA PHE A 110 -7.11 -18.16 -6.32
C PHE A 110 -5.89 -19.07 -6.13
N THR A 111 -4.77 -18.52 -5.66
CA THR A 111 -3.55 -19.32 -5.46
C THR A 111 -3.71 -20.36 -4.35
N LEU A 112 -4.48 -20.03 -3.31
CA LEU A 112 -4.72 -20.88 -2.14
C LEU A 112 -5.86 -21.90 -2.32
N GLN A 113 -6.78 -21.69 -3.29
CA GLN A 113 -7.95 -22.55 -3.48
C GLN A 113 -7.63 -24.03 -3.72
N ASP A 114 -6.51 -24.33 -4.41
CA ASP A 114 -6.15 -25.72 -4.72
C ASP A 114 -5.56 -26.48 -3.52
N GLY A 115 -5.34 -25.83 -2.37
CA GLY A 115 -4.78 -26.45 -1.16
C GLY A 115 -3.34 -27.00 -1.28
N THR A 116 -2.69 -26.82 -2.43
CA THR A 116 -1.34 -27.32 -2.71
C THR A 116 -0.35 -26.17 -2.89
N SER A 117 0.83 -26.28 -2.27
CA SER A 117 1.91 -25.32 -2.43
C SER A 117 2.93 -25.81 -3.45
N HIS A 118 3.20 -24.98 -4.45
CA HIS A 118 4.24 -25.20 -5.45
C HIS A 118 5.14 -23.97 -5.50
N TYR A 119 6.42 -24.17 -5.79
CA TYR A 119 7.36 -23.06 -5.95
C TYR A 119 6.88 -22.01 -6.96
N MET A 120 6.27 -22.45 -8.07
CA MET A 120 5.72 -21.55 -9.10
C MET A 120 4.61 -20.66 -8.56
N LYS A 121 3.74 -21.17 -7.68
CA LYS A 121 2.67 -20.39 -7.05
C LYS A 121 3.25 -19.31 -6.14
N GLY A 122 4.24 -19.68 -5.33
CA GLY A 122 4.98 -18.73 -4.50
C GLY A 122 5.69 -17.65 -5.32
N LEU A 123 6.28 -18.02 -6.46
CA LEU A 123 6.92 -17.07 -7.38
C LEU A 123 5.91 -16.07 -7.97
N VAL A 124 4.71 -16.52 -8.37
CA VAL A 124 3.65 -15.64 -8.89
C VAL A 124 3.20 -14.63 -7.83
N LEU A 125 3.01 -15.06 -6.58
CA LEU A 125 2.67 -14.17 -5.46
C LEU A 125 3.76 -13.12 -5.22
N LEU A 126 5.03 -13.53 -5.26
CA LEU A 126 6.17 -12.64 -5.07
C LEU A 126 6.32 -11.63 -6.23
N LEU A 127 6.14 -12.07 -7.48
CA LEU A 127 6.12 -11.19 -8.64
C LEU A 127 4.95 -10.19 -8.57
N CYS A 128 3.76 -10.64 -8.17
CA CYS A 128 2.60 -9.77 -7.96
C CYS A 128 2.92 -8.67 -6.93
N TYR A 129 3.55 -9.04 -5.81
CA TYR A 129 4.00 -8.07 -4.81
C TYR A 129 5.00 -7.05 -5.37
N PHE A 130 5.99 -7.49 -6.15
CA PHE A 130 6.94 -6.59 -6.80
C PHE A 130 6.28 -5.63 -7.80
N VAL A 131 5.32 -6.12 -8.59
CA VAL A 131 4.57 -5.27 -9.55
C VAL A 131 3.75 -4.22 -8.81
N ILE A 132 3.09 -4.59 -7.71
CA ILE A 132 2.36 -3.64 -6.85
C ILE A 132 3.34 -2.61 -6.25
N GLY A 133 4.47 -3.06 -5.70
CA GLY A 133 5.49 -2.15 -5.17
C GLY A 133 6.05 -1.19 -6.22
N ALA A 134 6.31 -1.67 -7.43
CA ALA A 134 6.73 -0.84 -8.56
C ALA A 134 5.65 0.16 -8.97
N CYS A 135 4.37 -0.23 -8.93
CA CYS A 135 3.24 0.68 -9.19
C CYS A 135 3.26 1.86 -8.21
N PHE A 136 3.41 1.62 -6.91
CA PHE A 136 3.50 2.67 -5.89
C PHE A 136 4.76 3.53 -5.97
N LEU A 137 5.86 2.95 -6.48
CA LEU A 137 7.12 3.66 -6.67
C LEU A 137 7.07 4.59 -7.89
N VAL A 138 6.49 4.14 -9.00
CA VAL A 138 6.36 4.90 -10.25
C VAL A 138 5.25 5.94 -10.13
N LEU A 139 4.13 5.57 -9.51
CA LEU A 139 3.02 6.47 -9.28
C LEU A 139 3.35 7.38 -8.09
N ARG A 140 4.17 8.39 -8.35
CA ARG A 140 4.24 9.58 -7.51
C ARG A 140 2.89 10.26 -7.63
N THR A 141 2.00 10.14 -6.65
CA THR A 141 0.80 10.99 -6.59
C THR A 141 1.28 12.44 -6.61
N PRO A 142 1.07 13.21 -7.68
CA PRO A 142 1.44 14.62 -7.66
C PRO A 142 0.37 15.33 -6.84
N LEU A 143 0.68 15.72 -5.60
CA LEU A 143 -0.25 16.51 -4.77
C LEU A 143 -0.46 17.96 -5.28
N ASN A 144 -0.02 18.29 -6.50
CA ASN A 144 -0.25 19.62 -7.06
C ASN A 144 -0.24 19.64 -8.59
N GLN A 145 -1.29 19.12 -9.21
CA GLN A 145 -1.66 19.58 -10.56
C GLN A 145 -3.18 19.67 -10.64
N PRO A 146 -3.79 20.86 -10.50
CA PRO A 146 -5.13 21.05 -11.05
C PRO A 146 -5.06 20.66 -12.53
N PRO A 147 -6.09 20.00 -13.08
CA PRO A 147 -6.10 19.62 -14.47
C PRO A 147 -5.80 20.87 -15.31
N ASN A 148 -4.68 20.83 -16.04
CA ASN A 148 -4.28 21.85 -17.03
C ASN A 148 -5.26 21.91 -18.24
N ILE A 149 -6.54 21.60 -18.03
CA ILE A 149 -7.63 21.73 -18.99
C ILE A 149 -7.80 23.21 -19.39
N LEU A 150 -7.46 24.15 -18.50
CA LEU A 150 -7.45 25.59 -18.80
C LEU A 150 -6.34 26.01 -19.79
N ASN A 151 -5.16 25.38 -19.74
CA ASN A 151 -4.07 25.70 -20.67
C ASN A 151 -4.26 25.05 -22.04
N VAL A 152 -4.82 23.83 -22.11
CA VAL A 152 -5.14 23.18 -23.39
C VAL A 152 -6.30 23.89 -24.10
N ALA A 153 -7.32 24.35 -23.36
CA ALA A 153 -8.41 25.14 -23.92
C ALA A 153 -7.94 26.50 -24.46
N ASN A 154 -7.11 27.24 -23.72
CA ASN A 154 -6.59 28.55 -24.16
C ASN A 154 -5.69 28.45 -25.39
N THR A 155 -4.91 27.38 -25.53
CA THR A 155 -4.04 27.18 -26.70
C THR A 155 -4.85 26.82 -27.96
N SER A 156 -5.94 26.05 -27.79
CA SER A 156 -6.87 25.72 -28.88
C SER A 156 -7.67 26.95 -29.34
N VAL A 157 -8.19 27.75 -28.41
CA VAL A 157 -8.96 28.97 -28.71
C VAL A 157 -8.10 30.03 -29.39
N ASN A 158 -6.86 30.27 -28.93
CA ASN A 158 -5.95 31.23 -29.56
C ASN A 158 -5.56 30.82 -30.99
N ASN A 159 -5.39 29.52 -31.25
CA ASN A 159 -5.11 29.02 -32.60
C ASN A 159 -6.32 29.12 -33.54
N GLN A 160 -7.55 29.05 -33.02
CA GLN A 160 -8.76 29.31 -33.82
C GLN A 160 -8.94 30.80 -34.13
N ILE A 161 -8.66 31.68 -33.17
CA ILE A 161 -8.73 33.15 -33.35
C ILE A 161 -7.68 33.63 -34.37
N LEU A 162 -6.47 33.06 -34.35
CA LEU A 162 -5.43 33.39 -35.33
C LEU A 162 -5.76 32.93 -36.76
N ARG A 163 -6.55 31.86 -36.92
CA ARG A 163 -7.02 31.38 -38.24
C ARG A 163 -8.19 32.18 -38.82
N LEU A 164 -8.87 32.99 -38.02
CA LEU A 164 -9.94 33.89 -38.46
C LEU A 164 -9.44 35.31 -38.79
N LYS A 165 -8.15 35.59 -38.57
CA LYS A 165 -7.50 36.87 -38.87
C LYS A 165 -6.67 36.88 -40.17
N HIS A 166 -6.71 35.80 -40.94
CA HIS A 166 -6.10 35.69 -42.28
C HIS A 166 -7.14 35.33 -43.32
#